data_AF-A0A7J6U7W8-F1
#
_entry.id   AF-A0A7J6U7W8-F1
#
_cell.length_a   1.000
_cell.length_b   1.000
_cell.length_c   1.000
_cell.angle_alpha   90.00
_cell.angle_beta   90.00
_cell.angle_gamma   90.00
#
_symmetry.space_group_name_H-M   'P 1'
#
loop_
_entity.id
_entity.type
_entity.pdbx_description
1 polymer ?
#
loop_
_entity_poly.entity_id
_entity_poly.type
_entity_poly.pdbx_seq_one_letter_code
_entity_poly.pdbx_strand_id
1 'polypeptide(L)'
;YVSGRLGKTLAPTSSEHHRSTTMLTAFLYPGSLFAMFFFLNLLAWAKGSSGAVPFTTMFAVLVLWFGISVPLVYLGAAAAYKRDPIGFPCRVNSIPRPIPPQPWFLRPWLLCLVGGVLPFGAVFTELFFIMSSLWQHQFYYLFGFVVLVYLILIITCAEVSIALTYFQLTAEDYRWWWRSFFVSGSSALYVFGYSLMYLGTRLQIVNVVSIMVYVGYMAMISAAFFLLTGCIGFIATFFFVRAIYGSIKVD
;
A
#
# COMPACT_ATOMS: atom_id res chain seq x y z
N TYR A 1 9.79 3.06 11.92
CA TYR A 1 10.01 4.50 12.18
C TYR A 1 8.82 5.36 11.79
N VAL A 2 8.42 5.40 10.51
CA VAL A 2 7.30 6.26 10.04
C VAL A 2 5.99 5.97 10.77
N SER A 3 5.59 4.69 10.89
CA SER A 3 4.40 4.29 11.66
C SER A 3 4.48 4.72 13.13
N GLY A 4 5.64 4.56 13.78
CA GLY A 4 5.89 5.03 15.14
C GLY A 4 5.80 6.55 15.28
N ARG A 5 6.29 7.31 14.29
CA ARG A 5 6.16 8.78 14.26
C ARG A 5 4.70 9.18 14.22
N LEU A 6 3.94 8.68 13.24
CA LEU A 6 2.51 8.98 13.07
C LEU A 6 1.68 8.53 14.28
N GLY A 7 1.93 7.33 14.81
CA GLY A 7 1.27 6.84 16.02
C GLY A 7 1.50 7.74 17.23
N LYS A 8 2.72 8.25 17.41
CA LYS A 8 3.02 9.25 18.45
C LYS A 8 2.31 10.58 18.23
N THR A 9 2.11 11.00 16.98
CA THR A 9 1.38 12.23 16.69
C THR A 9 -0.12 12.15 16.96
N LEU A 10 -0.70 10.96 16.75
CA LEU A 10 -2.13 10.74 16.95
C LEU A 10 -2.49 10.52 18.41
N ALA A 11 -1.62 9.84 19.17
CA ALA A 11 -1.88 9.47 20.55
C ALA A 11 -0.66 9.74 21.45
N PRO A 12 -0.27 11.01 21.69
CA PRO A 12 1.01 11.37 22.31
C PRO A 12 1.22 10.82 23.73
N THR A 13 0.16 10.48 24.45
CA THR A 13 0.18 10.01 25.84
C THR A 13 -0.07 8.50 26.00
N SER A 14 -0.50 7.79 24.95
CA SER A 14 -0.89 6.38 25.05
C SER A 14 0.24 5.43 24.67
N SER A 15 0.95 4.92 25.68
CA SER A 15 2.01 3.92 25.53
C SER A 15 1.49 2.58 24.99
N GLU A 16 0.23 2.23 25.29
CA GLU A 16 -0.43 1.04 24.77
C GLU A 16 -0.63 1.14 23.24
N HIS A 17 -1.08 2.29 22.77
CA HIS A 17 -1.26 2.55 21.33
C HIS A 17 0.07 2.46 20.57
N HIS A 18 1.17 2.90 21.20
CA HIS A 18 2.52 2.80 20.63
C HIS A 18 2.97 1.34 20.47
N ARG A 19 2.76 0.52 21.50
CA ARG A 19 3.08 -0.92 21.44
C ARG A 19 2.24 -1.62 20.38
N SER A 20 0.94 -1.37 20.35
CA SER A 20 0.03 -1.93 19.36
C SER A 20 0.42 -1.54 17.93
N THR A 21 0.72 -0.26 17.67
CA THR A 21 1.18 0.21 16.34
C THR A 21 2.46 -0.49 15.88
N THR A 22 3.41 -0.68 16.81
CA THR A 22 4.69 -1.35 16.51
C THR A 22 4.47 -2.83 16.21
N MET A 23 3.66 -3.53 17.00
CA MET A 23 3.31 -4.93 16.78
C MET A 23 2.57 -5.14 15.46
N LEU A 24 1.55 -4.32 15.18
CA LEU A 24 0.82 -4.37 13.92
C LEU A 24 1.76 -4.15 12.72
N THR A 25 2.69 -3.20 12.81
CA THR A 25 3.68 -2.99 11.73
C THR A 25 4.59 -4.21 11.53
N ALA A 26 5.02 -4.85 12.62
CA ALA A 26 5.95 -5.98 12.58
C ALA A 26 5.31 -7.28 12.06
N PHE A 27 4.01 -7.49 12.34
CA PHE A 27 3.35 -8.77 12.11
C PHE A 27 2.26 -8.76 11.05
N LEU A 28 1.53 -7.65 10.86
CA LEU A 28 0.33 -7.67 10.02
C LEU A 28 0.66 -7.96 8.56
N TYR A 29 1.55 -7.17 7.96
CA TYR A 29 1.92 -7.34 6.55
C TYR A 29 2.84 -8.55 6.30
N PRO A 30 3.98 -8.71 7.01
CA PRO A 30 4.83 -9.88 6.80
C PRO A 30 4.13 -11.20 7.14
N GLY A 31 3.31 -11.22 8.20
CA GLY A 31 2.59 -12.42 8.62
C GLY A 31 1.47 -12.81 7.66
N SER A 32 0.71 -11.86 7.13
CA SER A 32 -0.30 -12.16 6.09
C SER A 32 0.32 -12.67 4.80
N LEU A 33 1.43 -12.08 4.36
CA LEU A 33 2.19 -12.58 3.21
C LEU A 33 2.73 -13.99 3.46
N PHE A 34 3.35 -14.22 4.62
CA PHE A 34 3.89 -15.53 4.97
C PHE A 34 2.78 -16.59 5.05
N ALA A 35 1.63 -16.27 5.65
CA ALA A 35 0.50 -17.19 5.72
C ALA A 35 -0.05 -17.57 4.34
N MET A 36 -0.23 -16.58 3.45
CA MET A 36 -0.66 -16.83 2.07
C MET A 36 0.38 -17.64 1.31
N PHE A 37 1.65 -17.25 1.38
CA PHE A 37 2.75 -17.97 0.74
C PHE A 37 2.86 -19.42 1.24
N PHE A 38 2.78 -19.64 2.54
CA PHE A 38 2.78 -20.96 3.17
C PHE A 38 1.64 -21.82 2.65
N PHE A 39 0.42 -21.28 2.61
CA PHE A 39 -0.76 -21.97 2.08
C PHE A 39 -0.58 -22.38 0.61
N LEU A 40 -0.13 -21.46 -0.24
CA LEU A 40 0.15 -21.76 -1.65
C LEU A 40 1.25 -22.82 -1.80
N ASN A 41 2.27 -22.78 -0.94
CA ASN A 41 3.35 -23.75 -0.95
C ASN A 41 2.89 -25.15 -0.52
N LEU A 42 1.95 -25.27 0.42
CA LEU A 42 1.33 -26.55 0.77
C LEU A 42 0.62 -27.17 -0.44
N LEU A 43 -0.09 -26.38 -1.23
CA LEU A 43 -0.74 -26.84 -2.46
C LEU A 43 0.29 -27.31 -3.50
N ALA A 44 1.43 -26.61 -3.61
CA ALA A 44 2.52 -26.98 -4.49
C ALA A 44 3.16 -28.31 -4.07
N TRP A 45 3.39 -28.54 -2.77
CA TRP A 45 3.88 -29.82 -2.24
C TRP A 45 2.89 -30.95 -2.46
N ALA A 46 1.59 -30.72 -2.23
CA ALA A 46 0.55 -31.75 -2.42
C ALA A 46 0.49 -32.27 -3.87
N LYS A 47 0.91 -31.44 -4.84
CA LYS A 47 1.02 -31.82 -6.26
C LYS A 47 2.40 -32.34 -6.67
N GLY A 48 3.37 -32.41 -5.76
CA GLY A 48 4.76 -32.78 -6.09
C GLY A 48 5.40 -31.83 -7.08
N SER A 49 5.00 -30.55 -7.08
CA SER A 49 5.53 -29.56 -8.02
C SER A 49 7.01 -29.29 -7.75
N SER A 50 7.82 -29.24 -8.81
CA SER A 50 9.21 -28.79 -8.75
C SER A 50 9.35 -27.32 -8.35
N GLY A 51 8.28 -26.53 -8.47
CA GLY A 51 8.22 -25.14 -8.00
C GLY A 51 7.91 -25.00 -6.51
N ALA A 52 7.75 -26.10 -5.78
CA ALA A 52 7.48 -26.05 -4.35
C ALA A 52 8.76 -25.69 -3.57
N VAL A 53 8.65 -24.68 -2.74
CA VAL A 53 9.77 -24.12 -1.97
C VAL A 53 10.13 -25.08 -0.84
N PRO A 54 11.40 -25.49 -0.71
CA PRO A 54 11.80 -26.48 0.28
C PRO A 54 11.67 -25.94 1.71
N PHE A 55 11.48 -26.85 2.67
CA PHE A 55 11.27 -26.49 4.07
C PHE A 55 12.41 -25.62 4.64
N THR A 56 13.66 -25.92 4.27
CA THR A 56 14.84 -25.14 4.69
C THR A 56 14.74 -23.67 4.30
N THR A 57 14.27 -23.37 3.09
CA THR A 57 14.10 -21.97 2.65
C THR A 57 12.96 -21.27 3.37
N MET A 58 11.88 -21.99 3.72
CA MET A 58 10.80 -21.43 4.53
C MET A 58 11.26 -21.10 5.94
N PHE A 59 12.06 -21.98 6.54
CA PHE A 59 12.69 -21.74 7.83
C PHE A 59 13.64 -20.55 7.77
N ALA A 60 14.45 -20.43 6.72
CA ALA A 60 15.32 -19.27 6.52
C ALA A 60 14.52 -17.95 6.45
N VAL A 61 13.38 -17.92 5.74
CA VAL A 61 12.50 -16.75 5.69
C VAL A 61 11.94 -16.40 7.08
N LEU A 62 11.55 -17.40 7.88
CA LEU A 62 11.12 -17.17 9.26
C LEU A 62 12.25 -16.57 10.12
N VAL A 63 13.47 -17.10 10.02
CA VAL A 63 14.63 -16.57 10.74
C VAL A 63 14.93 -15.13 10.31
N LEU A 64 14.85 -14.80 9.02
CA LEU A 64 15.03 -13.42 8.55
C LEU A 64 13.91 -12.49 9.08
N TRP A 65 12.68 -12.98 9.14
CA TRP A 65 11.56 -12.19 9.66
C TRP A 65 11.71 -11.92 11.16
N PHE A 66 11.84 -12.95 11.99
CA PHE A 66 11.92 -12.79 13.45
C PHE A 66 13.29 -12.31 13.93
N GLY A 67 14.37 -12.69 13.26
CA GLY A 67 15.74 -12.36 13.66
C GLY A 67 16.23 -11.01 13.16
N ILE A 68 15.71 -10.51 12.03
CA ILE A 68 16.14 -9.22 11.45
C ILE A 68 14.99 -8.23 11.39
N SER A 69 13.91 -8.55 10.66
CA SER A 69 12.84 -7.59 10.38
C SER A 69 12.13 -7.10 11.65
N VAL A 70 11.72 -8.01 12.54
CA VAL A 70 11.05 -7.65 13.80
C VAL A 70 11.93 -6.74 14.68
N PRO A 71 13.18 -7.09 15.01
CA PRO A 71 14.08 -6.20 15.75
C PRO A 71 14.26 -4.83 15.10
N LEU A 72 14.40 -4.79 13.76
CA LEU A 72 14.57 -3.53 13.03
C LEU A 72 13.34 -2.63 13.13
N VAL A 73 12.13 -3.20 13.12
CA VAL A 73 10.87 -2.45 13.34
C VAL A 73 10.84 -1.87 14.75
N TYR A 74 11.22 -2.65 15.77
CA TYR A 74 11.28 -2.17 17.16
C TYR A 74 12.34 -1.08 17.35
N LEU A 75 13.54 -1.22 16.77
CA LEU A 75 14.58 -0.20 16.80
C LEU A 75 14.09 1.10 16.11
N GLY A 76 13.47 0.97 14.94
CA GLY A 76 12.88 2.09 14.23
C GLY A 76 11.72 2.75 14.98
N ALA A 77 10.93 2.00 15.74
CA ALA A 77 9.86 2.53 16.58
C ALA A 77 10.42 3.24 17.82
N ALA A 78 11.41 2.66 18.50
CA ALA A 78 12.11 3.28 19.62
C ALA A 78 12.75 4.61 19.23
N ALA A 79 13.41 4.68 18.08
CA ALA A 79 13.96 5.94 17.55
C ALA A 79 12.86 6.97 17.24
N ALA A 80 11.70 6.53 16.75
CA ALA A 80 10.57 7.42 16.48
C ALA A 80 9.93 7.97 17.76
N TYR A 81 9.78 7.14 18.80
CA TYR A 81 9.17 7.53 20.07
C TYR A 81 10.02 8.46 20.92
N LYS A 82 11.34 8.49 20.69
CA LYS A 82 12.24 9.46 21.32
C LYS A 82 12.08 10.88 20.77
N ARG A 83 11.51 11.06 19.58
CA ARG A 83 11.33 12.37 18.93
C ARG A 83 9.98 13.00 19.28
N ASP A 84 9.91 14.33 19.30
CA ASP A 84 8.68 15.05 19.63
C ASP A 84 7.57 14.85 18.60
N PRO A 85 6.29 14.81 19.03
CA PRO A 85 5.15 14.73 18.11
C PRO A 85 5.21 15.82 17.04
N ILE A 86 4.75 15.50 15.82
CA ILE A 86 4.62 16.50 14.76
C ILE A 86 3.51 17.47 15.20
N GLY A 87 3.86 18.75 15.34
CA GLY A 87 2.88 19.79 15.66
C GLY A 87 1.86 19.98 14.53
N PHE A 88 0.59 20.11 14.92
CA PHE A 88 -0.48 20.51 14.01
C PHE A 88 -0.42 22.03 13.78
N PRO A 89 -0.57 22.50 12.53
CA PRO A 89 -0.41 23.91 12.19
C PRO A 89 -1.52 24.81 12.75
N CYS A 90 -2.68 24.24 13.10
CA CYS A 90 -3.82 24.98 13.62
C CYS A 90 -4.40 24.30 14.85
N ARG A 91 -5.09 25.07 15.70
CA ARG A 91 -5.93 24.52 16.77
C ARG A 91 -7.10 23.76 16.15
N VAL A 92 -7.32 22.54 16.63
CA VAL A 92 -8.42 21.68 16.20
C VAL A 92 -9.54 21.81 17.23
N ASN A 93 -10.77 22.05 16.78
CA ASN A 93 -11.93 22.08 17.68
C ASN A 93 -12.21 20.69 18.25
N SER A 94 -12.52 20.60 19.54
CA SER A 94 -12.84 19.33 20.21
C SER A 94 -14.19 18.74 19.77
N ILE A 95 -15.09 19.58 19.26
CA ILE A 95 -16.41 19.16 18.74
C ILE A 95 -16.31 19.04 17.22
N PRO A 96 -16.53 17.84 16.64
CA PRO A 96 -16.54 17.66 15.20
C PRO A 96 -17.68 18.48 14.56
N ARG A 97 -17.35 19.30 13.56
CA ARG A 97 -18.35 20.02 12.78
C ARG A 97 -19.23 19.02 12.00
N PRO A 98 -20.56 19.22 11.90
CA PRO A 98 -21.40 18.41 11.04
C PRO A 98 -20.98 18.56 9.57
N ILE A 99 -20.93 17.45 8.85
CA ILE A 99 -20.50 17.41 7.44
C ILE A 99 -21.72 17.64 6.54
N PRO A 100 -21.69 18.61 5.61
CA PRO A 100 -22.80 18.86 4.71
C PRO A 100 -23.03 17.67 3.75
N PRO A 101 -24.23 17.53 3.17
CA PRO A 101 -24.51 16.49 2.19
C PRO A 101 -23.53 16.59 1.01
N GLN A 102 -22.79 15.52 0.77
CA GLN A 102 -21.75 15.49 -0.25
C GLN A 102 -22.34 15.25 -1.64
N PRO A 103 -21.83 15.92 -2.69
CA PRO A 103 -22.17 15.62 -4.08
C PRO A 103 -21.95 14.15 -4.42
N TRP A 104 -22.75 13.62 -5.34
CA TRP A 104 -22.71 12.20 -5.69
C TRP A 104 -21.32 11.74 -6.21
N PHE A 105 -20.60 12.60 -6.94
CA PHE A 105 -19.28 12.28 -7.50
C PHE A 105 -18.16 12.30 -6.46
N LEU A 106 -18.37 12.88 -5.27
CA LEU A 106 -17.44 12.85 -4.14
C LEU A 106 -17.67 11.66 -3.22
N ARG A 107 -18.53 10.70 -3.61
CA ARG A 107 -18.72 9.47 -2.84
C ARG A 107 -17.40 8.69 -2.77
N PRO A 108 -16.99 8.16 -1.60
CA PRO A 108 -15.68 7.57 -1.41
C PRO A 108 -15.33 6.46 -2.39
N TRP A 109 -16.29 5.59 -2.71
CA TRP A 109 -16.07 4.48 -3.64
C TRP A 109 -15.84 4.95 -5.08
N LEU A 110 -16.55 6.01 -5.53
CA LEU A 110 -16.35 6.60 -6.87
C LEU A 110 -14.98 7.26 -6.97
N LEU A 111 -14.60 8.03 -5.95
CA LEU A 111 -13.27 8.65 -5.86
C LEU A 111 -12.16 7.60 -5.89
N CYS A 112 -12.35 6.48 -5.20
CA CYS A 112 -11.38 5.39 -5.22
C CYS A 112 -11.27 4.78 -6.62
N LEU A 113 -12.38 4.50 -7.30
CA LEU A 113 -12.33 3.96 -8.67
C LEU A 113 -11.65 4.94 -9.62
N VAL A 114 -12.12 6.20 -9.68
CA VAL A 114 -11.59 7.21 -10.61
C VAL A 114 -10.12 7.52 -10.31
N GLY A 115 -9.75 7.68 -9.04
CA GLY A 115 -8.39 8.00 -8.63
C GLY A 115 -7.37 6.91 -8.97
N GLY A 116 -7.78 5.64 -8.95
CA GLY A 116 -6.88 4.51 -9.22
C GLY A 116 -6.49 4.34 -10.69
N VAL A 117 -7.25 4.94 -11.63
CA VAL A 117 -7.04 4.78 -13.07
C VAL A 117 -5.73 5.41 -13.52
N LEU A 118 -5.40 6.61 -13.04
CA LEU A 118 -4.19 7.33 -13.47
C LEU A 118 -2.89 6.64 -13.02
N PRO A 119 -2.71 6.25 -11.74
CA PRO A 119 -1.52 5.51 -11.32
C PRO A 119 -1.40 4.15 -12.00
N PHE A 120 -2.54 3.48 -12.27
CA PHE A 120 -2.55 2.23 -13.04
C PHE A 120 -2.07 2.45 -14.49
N GLY A 121 -2.59 3.48 -15.16
CA GLY A 121 -2.18 3.83 -16.53
C GLY A 121 -0.68 4.10 -16.65
N ALA A 122 -0.09 4.76 -15.65
CA ALA A 122 1.34 5.06 -15.61
C ALA A 122 2.23 3.79 -15.56
N VAL A 123 1.76 2.70 -14.94
CA VAL A 123 2.52 1.45 -14.78
C VAL A 123 2.07 0.33 -15.71
N PHE A 124 1.03 0.55 -16.50
CA PHE A 124 0.37 -0.50 -17.28
C PHE A 124 1.32 -1.22 -18.23
N THR A 125 2.13 -0.47 -18.98
CA THR A 125 3.09 -1.05 -19.95
C THR A 125 4.16 -1.87 -19.24
N GLU A 126 4.64 -1.40 -18.10
CA GLU A 126 5.65 -2.10 -17.31
C GLU A 126 5.10 -3.35 -16.64
N LEU A 127 3.87 -3.29 -16.15
CA LEU A 127 3.20 -4.44 -15.59
C LEU A 127 3.12 -5.58 -16.62
N PHE A 128 2.85 -5.27 -17.89
CA PHE A 128 2.86 -6.27 -18.97
C PHE A 128 4.23 -6.94 -19.14
N PHE A 129 5.31 -6.16 -19.17
CA PHE A 129 6.66 -6.70 -19.33
C PHE A 129 7.11 -7.51 -18.12
N ILE A 130 6.83 -7.03 -16.90
CA ILE A 130 7.13 -7.74 -15.65
C ILE A 130 6.38 -9.07 -15.63
N MET A 131 5.08 -9.08 -15.94
CA MET A 131 4.29 -10.31 -15.95
C MET A 131 4.76 -11.30 -17.01
N SER A 132 5.11 -10.82 -18.21
CA SER A 132 5.66 -11.67 -19.27
C SER A 132 7.02 -12.25 -18.87
N SER A 133 7.83 -11.50 -18.14
CA SER A 133 9.10 -12.01 -17.61
C SER A 133 8.91 -13.06 -16.53
N LEU A 134 8.03 -12.78 -15.56
CA LEU A 134 7.75 -13.69 -14.44
C LEU A 134 7.13 -15.02 -14.89
N TRP A 135 6.18 -14.98 -15.83
CA TRP A 135 5.36 -16.14 -16.17
C TRP A 135 5.68 -16.79 -17.51
N GLN A 136 6.29 -16.08 -18.45
CA GLN A 136 6.64 -16.61 -19.78
C GLN A 136 8.17 -16.69 -20.00
N HIS A 137 8.95 -16.54 -18.92
CA HIS A 137 10.42 -16.60 -18.93
C HIS A 137 11.09 -15.68 -19.95
N GLN A 138 10.43 -14.57 -20.31
CA GLN A 138 11.02 -13.55 -21.18
C GLN A 138 12.05 -12.73 -20.40
N PHE A 139 13.19 -12.42 -21.02
CA PHE A 139 14.21 -11.61 -20.36
C PHE A 139 13.76 -10.15 -20.28
N TYR A 140 13.78 -9.59 -19.07
CA TYR A 140 13.49 -8.18 -18.82
C TYR A 140 14.79 -7.38 -18.87
N TYR A 141 15.02 -6.60 -19.93
CA TYR A 141 16.28 -5.87 -20.16
C TYR A 141 16.26 -4.40 -19.69
N LEU A 142 15.09 -3.83 -19.39
CA LEU A 142 14.90 -2.39 -19.21
C LEU A 142 14.85 -1.95 -17.73
N PHE A 143 15.74 -2.45 -16.87
CA PHE A 143 15.73 -2.11 -15.44
C PHE A 143 15.78 -0.60 -15.14
N GLY A 144 16.49 0.18 -15.96
CA GLY A 144 16.50 1.66 -15.83
C GLY A 144 15.15 2.31 -16.12
N PHE A 145 14.35 1.71 -17.02
CA PHE A 145 13.01 2.19 -17.35
C PHE A 145 12.02 1.93 -16.21
N VAL A 146 12.15 0.80 -15.49
CA VAL A 146 11.35 0.53 -14.26
C VAL A 146 11.52 1.66 -13.25
N VAL A 147 12.76 2.13 -13.03
CA VAL A 147 13.04 3.19 -12.07
C VAL A 147 12.33 4.48 -12.50
N LEU A 148 12.40 4.83 -13.78
CA LEU A 148 11.71 5.99 -14.33
C LEU A 148 10.19 5.88 -14.13
N VAL A 149 9.60 4.73 -14.47
CA VAL A 149 8.15 4.50 -14.31
C VAL A 149 7.75 4.50 -12.84
N TYR A 150 8.60 4.00 -11.95
CA TYR A 150 8.39 4.08 -10.50
C TYR A 150 8.38 5.52 -9.98
N LEU A 151 9.24 6.40 -10.51
CA LEU A 151 9.21 7.84 -10.18
C LEU A 151 7.92 8.51 -10.69
N ILE A 152 7.49 8.19 -11.91
CA ILE A 152 6.20 8.68 -12.45
C ILE A 152 5.04 8.18 -11.58
N LEU A 153 5.08 6.92 -11.13
CA LEU A 153 4.09 6.35 -10.22
C LEU A 153 4.03 7.15 -8.91
N ILE A 154 5.18 7.48 -8.30
CA ILE A 154 5.20 8.30 -7.07
C ILE A 154 4.53 9.65 -7.29
N ILE A 155 4.87 10.34 -8.39
CA ILE A 155 4.33 11.67 -8.72
C ILE A 155 2.83 11.59 -8.96
N THR A 156 2.37 10.64 -9.78
CA THR A 156 0.95 10.47 -10.10
C THR A 156 0.13 10.06 -8.87
N CYS A 157 0.62 9.15 -8.02
CA CYS A 157 -0.03 8.82 -6.76
C CYS A 157 -0.17 10.04 -5.84
N ALA A 158 0.88 10.86 -5.74
CA ALA A 158 0.87 12.08 -4.95
C ALA A 158 -0.14 13.10 -5.51
N GLU A 159 -0.08 13.38 -6.81
CA GLU A 159 -0.95 14.33 -7.50
C GLU A 159 -2.43 13.99 -7.33
N VAL A 160 -2.82 12.75 -7.64
CA VAL A 160 -4.22 12.31 -7.54
C VAL A 160 -4.72 12.38 -6.10
N SER A 161 -3.91 11.95 -5.13
CA SER A 161 -4.29 11.98 -3.72
C SER A 161 -4.47 13.41 -3.20
N ILE A 162 -3.59 14.33 -3.61
CA ILE A 162 -3.67 15.75 -3.27
C ILE A 162 -4.90 16.40 -3.91
N ALA A 163 -5.09 16.23 -5.22
CA ALA A 163 -6.18 16.85 -5.96
C ALA A 163 -7.56 16.41 -5.44
N LEU A 164 -7.76 15.10 -5.24
CA LEU A 164 -9.04 14.59 -4.73
C LEU A 164 -9.27 14.95 -3.26
N THR A 165 -8.20 15.02 -2.45
CA THR A 165 -8.33 15.53 -1.08
C THR A 165 -8.67 17.01 -1.07
N TYR A 166 -8.11 17.80 -1.96
CA TYR A 166 -8.43 19.22 -2.09
C TYR A 166 -9.91 19.43 -2.41
N PHE A 167 -10.46 18.73 -3.42
CA PHE A 167 -11.89 18.79 -3.72
C PHE A 167 -12.76 18.36 -2.53
N GLN A 168 -12.35 17.32 -1.80
CA GLN A 168 -13.04 16.89 -0.60
C GLN A 168 -13.05 17.98 0.49
N LEU A 169 -11.92 18.65 0.72
CA LEU A 169 -11.81 19.73 1.71
C LEU A 169 -12.64 20.95 1.30
N THR A 170 -12.73 21.27 0.01
CA THR A 170 -13.62 22.34 -0.49
C THR A 170 -15.11 22.00 -0.31
N ALA A 171 -15.45 20.71 -0.22
CA ALA A 171 -16.78 20.23 0.12
C ALA A 171 -17.01 20.09 1.64
N GLU A 172 -16.13 20.67 2.47
CA GLU A 172 -16.17 20.68 3.93
C GLU A 172 -16.09 19.28 4.61
N ASP A 173 -15.67 18.22 3.90
CA ASP A 173 -15.47 16.90 4.52
C ASP A 173 -14.02 16.73 4.99
N TYR A 174 -13.79 16.87 6.30
CA TYR A 174 -12.46 16.78 6.92
C TYR A 174 -11.90 15.34 7.02
N ARG A 175 -12.65 14.29 6.65
CA ARG A 175 -12.23 12.87 6.83
C ARG A 175 -11.33 12.40 5.69
N TRP A 176 -10.17 13.04 5.51
CA TRP A 176 -9.28 12.78 4.37
C TRP A 176 -8.28 11.64 4.58
N TRP A 177 -7.96 11.27 5.83
CA TRP A 177 -6.86 10.36 6.17
C TRP A 177 -6.95 9.02 5.43
N TRP A 178 -7.98 8.23 5.70
CA TRP A 178 -8.18 6.95 5.03
C TRP A 178 -8.55 7.11 3.56
N ARG A 179 -9.29 8.16 3.20
CA ARG A 179 -9.70 8.39 1.82
C ARG A 179 -8.51 8.62 0.89
N SER A 180 -7.56 9.47 1.28
CA SER A 180 -6.32 9.71 0.52
C SER A 180 -5.51 8.43 0.29
N PHE A 181 -5.48 7.55 1.29
CA PHE A 181 -4.84 6.24 1.20
C PHE A 181 -5.58 5.30 0.22
N PHE A 182 -6.90 5.18 0.33
CA PHE A 182 -7.68 4.30 -0.57
C PHE A 182 -7.74 4.79 -2.01
N VAL A 183 -7.70 6.10 -2.24
CA VAL A 183 -7.76 6.72 -3.57
C VAL A 183 -6.56 6.37 -4.45
N SER A 184 -5.35 6.42 -3.90
CA SER A 184 -4.14 6.00 -4.62
C SER A 184 -3.95 4.49 -4.57
N GLY A 185 -4.31 3.85 -3.44
CA GLY A 185 -4.26 2.40 -3.23
C GLY A 185 -5.11 1.63 -4.24
N SER A 186 -6.30 2.13 -4.60
CA SER A 186 -7.25 1.47 -5.50
C SER A 186 -6.68 1.08 -6.87
N SER A 187 -5.58 1.72 -7.30
CA SER A 187 -4.79 1.31 -8.47
C SER A 187 -4.44 -0.19 -8.47
N ALA A 188 -4.26 -0.79 -7.30
CA ALA A 188 -4.03 -2.22 -7.13
C ALA A 188 -5.20 -3.12 -7.58
N LEU A 189 -6.44 -2.63 -7.52
CA LEU A 189 -7.60 -3.36 -8.04
C LEU A 189 -7.50 -3.52 -9.55
N TYR A 190 -7.03 -2.49 -10.25
CA TYR A 190 -6.77 -2.54 -11.68
C TYR A 190 -5.61 -3.48 -12.02
N VAL A 191 -4.53 -3.46 -11.22
CA VAL A 191 -3.42 -4.42 -11.35
C VAL A 191 -3.92 -5.86 -11.19
N PHE A 192 -4.75 -6.13 -10.17
CA PHE A 192 -5.30 -7.45 -9.94
C PHE A 192 -6.26 -7.86 -11.07
N GLY A 193 -7.16 -6.98 -11.50
CA GLY A 193 -8.07 -7.25 -12.63
C GLY A 193 -7.32 -7.52 -13.94
N TYR A 194 -6.26 -6.74 -14.21
CA TYR A 194 -5.36 -6.99 -15.33
C TYR A 194 -4.69 -8.36 -15.24
N SER A 195 -4.28 -8.78 -14.04
CA SER A 195 -3.68 -10.10 -13.86
C SER A 195 -4.63 -11.26 -14.17
N LEU A 196 -5.92 -11.10 -13.89
CA LEU A 196 -6.95 -12.08 -14.24
C LEU A 196 -7.21 -12.11 -15.76
N MET A 197 -7.25 -10.94 -16.40
CA MET A 197 -7.34 -10.85 -17.86
C MET A 197 -6.13 -11.49 -18.54
N TYR A 198 -4.93 -11.28 -18.01
CA TYR A 198 -3.69 -11.88 -18.51
C TYR A 198 -3.71 -13.41 -18.38
N LEU A 199 -4.26 -13.93 -17.28
CA LEU A 199 -4.48 -15.37 -17.09
C LEU A 199 -5.38 -15.96 -18.19
N GLY A 200 -6.52 -15.32 -18.47
CA GLY A 200 -7.49 -15.85 -19.44
C GLY A 200 -7.09 -15.69 -20.91
N THR A 201 -6.19 -14.76 -21.24
CA THR A 201 -5.87 -14.41 -22.64
C THR A 201 -4.47 -14.81 -23.08
N ARG A 202 -3.48 -14.87 -22.17
CA ARG A 202 -2.06 -15.05 -22.51
C ARG A 202 -1.44 -16.30 -21.91
N LEU A 203 -1.96 -16.78 -20.78
CA LEU A 203 -1.45 -17.96 -20.09
C LEU A 203 -2.22 -19.22 -20.49
N GLN A 204 -1.49 -20.23 -20.95
CA GLN A 204 -2.03 -21.55 -21.27
C GLN A 204 -1.90 -22.49 -20.06
N ILE A 205 -2.35 -22.05 -18.88
CA ILE A 205 -2.29 -22.87 -17.66
C ILE A 205 -3.61 -23.62 -17.51
N VAL A 206 -3.57 -24.95 -17.62
CA VAL A 206 -4.76 -25.82 -17.47
C VAL A 206 -4.92 -26.32 -16.04
N ASN A 207 -3.81 -26.50 -15.31
CA ASN A 207 -3.84 -27.09 -13.98
C ASN A 207 -4.40 -26.11 -12.93
N VAL A 208 -5.47 -26.52 -12.23
CA VAL A 208 -6.14 -25.74 -11.19
C VAL A 208 -5.18 -25.29 -10.09
N VAL A 209 -4.23 -26.13 -9.67
CA VAL A 209 -3.27 -25.75 -8.62
C VAL A 209 -2.32 -24.67 -9.11
N SER A 210 -1.85 -24.75 -10.34
CA SER A 210 -1.03 -23.70 -10.95
C SER A 210 -1.80 -22.38 -11.11
N ILE A 211 -3.10 -22.45 -11.42
CA ILE A 211 -3.98 -21.26 -11.45
C ILE A 211 -4.11 -20.65 -10.05
N MET A 212 -4.34 -21.45 -9.01
CA MET A 212 -4.42 -20.97 -7.62
C MET A 212 -3.12 -20.31 -7.17
N VAL A 213 -1.97 -20.92 -7.51
CA VAL A 213 -0.64 -20.37 -7.21
C VAL A 213 -0.42 -19.05 -7.95
N TYR A 214 -0.78 -18.97 -9.23
CA TYR A 214 -0.72 -17.72 -10.01
C TYR A 214 -1.56 -16.62 -9.39
N VAL A 215 -2.86 -16.88 -9.16
CA VAL A 215 -3.78 -15.88 -8.60
C VAL A 215 -3.33 -15.45 -7.20
N GLY A 216 -2.84 -16.40 -6.39
CA GLY A 216 -2.30 -16.11 -5.06
C GLY A 216 -1.06 -15.21 -5.10
N TYR A 217 -0.11 -15.47 -5.98
CA TYR A 217 1.06 -14.59 -6.16
C TYR A 217 0.66 -13.20 -6.68
N MET A 218 -0.24 -13.12 -7.66
CA MET A 218 -0.72 -11.84 -8.17
C MET A 218 -1.51 -11.07 -7.11
N ALA A 219 -2.29 -11.75 -6.26
CA ALA A 219 -2.97 -11.13 -5.12
C ALA A 219 -1.97 -10.55 -4.10
N MET A 220 -0.88 -11.25 -3.80
CA MET A 220 0.18 -10.73 -2.92
C MET A 220 0.88 -9.51 -3.52
N ILE A 221 1.19 -9.54 -4.83
CA ILE A 221 1.78 -8.40 -5.55
C ILE A 221 0.82 -7.20 -5.53
N SER A 222 -0.46 -7.40 -5.85
CA SER A 222 -1.48 -6.36 -5.80
C SER A 222 -1.67 -5.80 -4.38
N ALA A 223 -1.66 -6.64 -3.34
CA ALA A 223 -1.73 -6.17 -1.96
C ALA A 223 -0.50 -5.34 -1.56
N ALA A 224 0.70 -5.74 -2.00
CA ALA A 224 1.91 -4.94 -1.81
C ALA A 224 1.81 -3.58 -2.54
N PHE A 225 1.33 -3.61 -3.78
CA PHE A 225 1.12 -2.41 -4.59
C PHE A 225 0.12 -1.46 -3.94
N PHE A 226 -1.00 -1.98 -3.41
CA PHE A 226 -2.03 -1.22 -2.70
C PHE A 226 -1.45 -0.46 -1.49
N LEU A 227 -0.64 -1.14 -0.67
CA LEU A 227 -0.01 -0.53 0.50
C LEU A 227 1.03 0.52 0.09
N LEU A 228 1.81 0.26 -0.97
CA LEU A 228 2.83 1.17 -1.47
C LEU A 228 2.20 2.46 -2.02
N THR A 229 1.26 2.34 -2.96
CA THR A 229 0.62 3.51 -3.60
C THR A 229 -0.22 4.28 -2.60
N GLY A 230 -0.97 3.58 -1.74
CA GLY A 230 -1.73 4.20 -0.65
C GLY A 230 -0.85 4.97 0.34
N CYS A 231 0.32 4.43 0.70
CA CYS A 231 1.26 5.12 1.60
C CYS A 231 1.84 6.38 0.97
N ILE A 232 2.23 6.33 -0.30
CA ILE A 232 2.71 7.50 -1.05
C ILE A 232 1.64 8.60 -1.07
N GLY A 233 0.41 8.23 -1.42
CA GLY A 233 -0.72 9.17 -1.46
C GLY A 233 -1.00 9.79 -0.10
N PHE A 234 -1.06 8.99 0.97
CA PHE A 234 -1.28 9.48 2.32
C PHE A 234 -0.19 10.45 2.78
N ILE A 235 1.09 10.12 2.56
CA ILE A 235 2.22 10.98 2.96
C ILE A 235 2.18 12.30 2.19
N ALA A 236 1.96 12.26 0.88
CA ALA A 236 1.85 13.45 0.04
C ALA A 236 0.71 14.38 0.52
N THR A 237 -0.48 13.81 0.73
CA THR A 237 -1.63 14.55 1.26
C THR A 237 -1.37 15.08 2.66
N PHE A 238 -0.70 14.33 3.54
CA PHE A 238 -0.37 14.79 4.89
C PHE A 238 0.51 16.04 4.88
N PHE A 239 1.53 16.10 4.02
CA PHE A 239 2.34 17.31 3.87
C PHE A 239 1.58 18.45 3.21
N PHE A 240 0.77 18.18 2.19
CA PHE A 240 -0.08 19.18 1.54
C PHE A 240 -1.06 19.84 2.51
N VAL A 241 -1.80 19.04 3.28
CA VAL A 241 -2.76 19.53 4.28
C VAL A 241 -2.04 20.41 5.31
N ARG A 242 -0.85 20.02 5.77
CA ARG A 242 -0.08 20.86 6.69
C ARG A 242 0.39 22.17 6.06
N ALA A 243 0.74 22.18 4.78
CA ALA A 243 1.14 23.39 4.07
C ALA A 243 -0.03 24.38 3.92
N ILE A 244 -1.21 23.91 3.50
CA ILE A 244 -2.39 24.78 3.34
C ILE A 244 -2.82 25.37 4.68
N TYR A 245 -2.96 24.54 5.72
CA TYR A 245 -3.41 25.02 7.03
C TYR A 245 -2.32 25.85 7.75
N GLY A 246 -1.04 25.58 7.51
CA GLY A 246 0.05 26.41 8.02
C GLY A 246 0.15 27.80 7.37
N SER A 247 -0.36 27.95 6.15
CA SER A 247 -0.39 29.25 5.44
C SER A 247 -1.55 30.15 5.86
N ILE A 248 -2.58 29.58 6.52
CA ILE A 248 -3.70 30.36 7.04
C ILE A 248 -3.18 31.16 8.23
N LYS A 249 -2.98 32.47 8.02
CA LYS A 249 -2.71 33.42 9.09
C LYS A 249 -3.93 33.44 10.01
N VAL A 250 -3.78 32.86 11.19
CA VAL A 250 -4.74 33.05 12.28
C VAL A 250 -4.34 34.37 12.95
N ASP A 251 -4.92 35.47 12.47
CA ASP A 251 -4.98 36.71 13.25
C ASP A 251 -5.97 36.54 14.41
#